data_AF-A0A3M1RHS5-F1
#
_entry.id   AF-A0A3M1RHS5-F1
#
_cell.length_a   1.000
_cell.length_b   1.000
_cell.length_c   1.000
_cell.angle_alpha   90.00
_cell.angle_beta   90.00
_cell.angle_gamma   90.00
#
_symmetry.space_group_name_H-M   'P 1'
#
loop_
_entity.id
_entity.type
_entity.pdbx_description
1 polymer ?
#
loop_
_entity_poly.entity_id
_entity_poly.type
_entity_poly.pdbx_seq_one_letter_code
_entity_poly.pdbx_strand_id
1 'polypeptide(L)'
;MNKMVEILEHNLDEWRRLHDWIVLKRGTSDLIEEIISLGHKYSSLLKQYKSTLDDERKAILFDLRVTLHEMMTLYDKIRHKHHFPLHFKELP
;
A
#
# COMPACT_ATOMS: atom_id res chain seq x y z
N MET A 1 15.33 5.47 12.29
CA MET A 1 15.19 4.44 11.24
C MET A 1 13.94 3.58 11.42
N ASN A 2 13.68 3.02 12.62
CA ASN A 2 12.49 2.18 12.89
C ASN A 2 11.14 2.83 12.56
N LYS A 3 10.95 4.11 12.90
CA LYS A 3 9.68 4.80 12.69
C LYS A 3 9.20 4.83 11.22
N MET A 4 10.11 4.94 10.25
CA MET A 4 9.74 4.93 8.83
C MET A 4 9.27 3.53 8.41
N VAL A 5 10.00 2.48 8.82
CA VAL A 5 9.63 1.11 8.52
C VAL A 5 8.29 0.75 9.15
N GLU A 6 8.05 1.16 10.39
CA GLU A 6 6.77 0.97 11.08
C GLU A 6 5.60 1.65 10.33
N ILE A 7 5.80 2.85 9.77
CA ILE A 7 4.79 3.54 8.95
C ILE A 7 4.52 2.75 7.67
N LEU A 8 5.56 2.28 6.99
CA LEU A 8 5.43 1.53 5.74
C LEU A 8 4.73 0.17 5.98
N GLU A 9 5.08 -0.54 7.04
CA GLU A 9 4.42 -1.80 7.42
C GLU A 9 2.96 -1.58 7.77
N HIS A 10 2.65 -0.54 8.57
CA HIS A 10 1.28 -0.16 8.89
C HIS A 10 0.43 0.08 7.63
N ASN A 11 0.96 0.81 6.64
CA ASN A 11 0.24 1.06 5.39
C ASN A 11 -0.01 -0.22 4.59
N LEU A 12 0.94 -1.16 4.58
CA LEU A 12 0.75 -2.46 3.94
C LEU A 12 -0.32 -3.30 4.65
N ASP A 13 -0.38 -3.25 5.99
CA ASP A 13 -1.40 -3.97 6.75
C ASP A 13 -2.81 -3.38 6.53
N GLU A 14 -2.94 -2.06 6.48
CA GLU A 14 -4.18 -1.40 6.11
C GLU A 14 -4.63 -1.78 4.69
N TRP A 15 -3.69 -1.93 3.75
CA TRP A 15 -3.99 -2.40 2.41
C TRP A 15 -4.46 -3.86 2.37
N ARG A 16 -3.86 -4.74 3.16
CA ARG A 16 -4.33 -6.13 3.32
C ARG A 16 -5.74 -6.18 3.87
N ARG A 17 -6.06 -5.33 4.85
CA ARG A 17 -7.43 -5.20 5.37
C ARG A 17 -8.43 -4.78 4.30
N LEU A 18 -8.04 -3.86 3.41
CA LEU A 18 -8.88 -3.46 2.26
C LEU A 18 -9.10 -4.62 1.29
N HIS A 19 -8.03 -5.36 0.95
CA HIS A 19 -8.11 -6.55 0.10
C HIS A 19 -9.10 -7.58 0.66
N ASP A 20 -8.92 -7.99 1.91
CA ASP A 20 -9.77 -8.99 2.55
C ASP A 20 -11.23 -8.55 2.58
N TRP A 21 -11.46 -7.26 2.85
CA TRP A 21 -12.79 -6.68 2.83
C TRP A 21 -13.43 -6.69 1.42
N ILE A 22 -12.69 -6.32 0.37
CA ILE A 22 -13.17 -6.36 -1.03
C ILE A 22 -13.54 -7.79 -1.43
N VAL A 23 -12.68 -8.76 -1.10
CA VAL A 23 -12.92 -10.18 -1.40
C VAL A 23 -14.22 -10.64 -0.73
N LEU A 24 -14.42 -10.32 0.54
CA LEU A 24 -15.65 -10.65 1.28
C LEU A 24 -16.90 -9.96 0.72
N LYS A 25 -16.75 -8.76 0.15
CA LYS A 25 -17.84 -8.02 -0.48
C LYS A 25 -18.11 -8.42 -1.93
N ARG A 26 -17.44 -9.46 -2.43
CA ARG A 26 -17.56 -9.94 -3.82
C ARG A 26 -17.25 -8.81 -4.82
N GLY A 27 -16.14 -8.11 -4.59
CA GLY A 27 -15.58 -7.19 -5.57
C GLY A 27 -15.37 -7.86 -6.93
N THR A 28 -15.28 -7.05 -7.98
CA THR A 28 -14.98 -7.56 -9.33
C THR A 28 -13.58 -8.17 -9.38
N SER A 29 -13.36 -9.18 -10.23
CA SER A 29 -12.05 -9.83 -10.40
C SER A 29 -10.97 -8.80 -10.70
N ASP A 30 -11.23 -7.89 -11.66
CA ASP A 30 -10.30 -6.84 -12.07
C ASP A 30 -9.86 -5.94 -10.90
N LEU A 31 -10.81 -5.58 -10.03
CA LEU A 31 -10.51 -4.74 -8.86
C LEU A 31 -9.66 -5.48 -7.83
N ILE A 32 -9.94 -6.76 -7.61
CA ILE A 32 -9.16 -7.62 -6.72
C ILE A 32 -7.73 -7.76 -7.27
N GLU A 33 -7.58 -7.98 -8.58
CA GLU A 33 -6.28 -8.08 -9.25
C GLU A 33 -5.47 -6.79 -9.14
N GLU A 34 -6.09 -5.62 -9.33
CA GLU A 34 -5.45 -4.31 -9.14
C GLU A 34 -4.96 -4.12 -7.69
N ILE A 35 -5.79 -4.50 -6.70
CA ILE A 35 -5.42 -4.42 -5.28
C ILE A 35 -4.23 -5.34 -4.97
N ILE A 36 -4.26 -6.58 -5.46
CA ILE A 36 -3.18 -7.55 -5.26
C ILE A 36 -1.89 -7.05 -5.91
N SER A 37 -1.97 -6.56 -7.16
CA SER A 37 -0.82 -6.06 -7.91
C SER A 37 -0.11 -4.92 -7.18
N LEU A 38 -0.86 -3.91 -6.72
CA LEU A 38 -0.30 -2.79 -5.95
C LEU A 38 0.26 -3.26 -4.60
N GLY A 39 -0.42 -4.18 -3.92
CA GLY A 39 0.04 -4.76 -2.66
C GLY A 39 1.38 -5.50 -2.81
N HIS A 40 1.55 -6.28 -3.89
CA HIS A 40 2.80 -6.95 -4.20
C HIS A 40 3.93 -5.98 -4.56
N LYS A 41 3.65 -4.98 -5.39
CA LYS A 41 4.62 -3.91 -5.74
C LYS A 41 5.12 -3.22 -4.48
N TYR A 42 4.20 -2.77 -3.61
CA TYR A 42 4.53 -2.11 -2.35
C TYR A 42 5.33 -3.03 -1.41
N SER A 43 4.89 -4.28 -1.23
CA SER A 43 5.59 -5.25 -0.37
C SER A 43 7.00 -5.56 -0.86
N SER A 44 7.22 -5.63 -2.18
CA SER A 44 8.55 -5.84 -2.77
C SER A 44 9.47 -4.65 -2.49
N LEU A 45 8.99 -3.43 -2.73
CA LEU A 45 9.74 -2.20 -2.45
C LEU A 45 10.06 -2.06 -0.96
N LEU A 46 9.13 -2.39 -0.07
CA LEU A 46 9.36 -2.37 1.37
C LEU A 46 10.45 -3.37 1.79
N LYS A 47 10.45 -4.56 1.20
CA LYS A 47 11.51 -5.56 1.44
C LYS A 47 12.87 -5.02 1.01
N GLN A 48 12.95 -4.40 -0.17
CA GLN A 48 14.17 -3.78 -0.68
C GLN A 48 14.63 -2.64 0.25
N TYR A 49 13.72 -1.75 0.62
CA TYR A 49 14.00 -0.61 1.51
C TYR A 49 14.66 -1.06 2.84
N LYS A 50 14.17 -2.16 3.43
CA LYS A 50 14.72 -2.74 4.66
C LYS A 50 16.13 -3.29 4.49
N SER A 51 16.46 -3.87 3.33
CA SER A 51 17.75 -4.51 3.06
C SER A 51 18.81 -3.60 2.45
N THR A 52 18.42 -2.46 1.86
CA THR A 52 19.32 -1.56 1.13
C THR A 52 20.06 -0.60 2.06
N LEU A 53 21.30 -0.22 1.68
CA LEU A 53 22.12 0.78 2.38
C LEU A 53 21.63 2.22 2.08
N ASP A 54 22.02 3.20 2.89
CA ASP A 54 21.38 4.52 2.92
C ASP A 54 21.38 5.31 1.59
N ASP A 55 22.37 5.12 0.73
CA ASP A 55 22.50 5.90 -0.52
C ASP A 55 21.43 5.54 -1.57
N GLU A 56 21.04 4.26 -1.64
CA GLU A 56 20.01 3.77 -2.57
C GLU A 56 18.59 3.79 -1.96
N ARG A 57 18.48 3.89 -0.62
CA ARG A 57 17.19 3.94 0.08
C ARG A 57 16.31 5.11 -0.35
N LYS A 58 16.88 6.23 -0.77
CA LYS A 58 16.11 7.41 -1.21
C LYS A 58 15.30 7.13 -2.46
N ALA A 59 15.87 6.40 -3.43
CA ALA A 59 15.17 6.00 -4.65
C ALA A 59 14.03 5.04 -4.33
N ILE A 60 14.29 4.02 -3.49
CA ILE A 60 13.25 3.08 -3.06
C ILE A 60 12.13 3.79 -2.27
N LEU A 61 12.47 4.77 -1.43
CA LEU A 61 11.48 5.56 -0.70
C LEU A 61 10.61 6.39 -1.65
N PHE A 62 11.19 6.93 -2.72
CA PHE A 62 10.42 7.61 -3.76
C PHE A 62 9.43 6.65 -4.43
N ASP A 63 9.87 5.46 -4.83
CA ASP A 63 8.99 4.45 -5.45
C ASP A 63 7.89 3.96 -4.49
N LEU A 64 8.19 3.85 -3.19
CA LEU A 64 7.21 3.56 -2.15
C LEU A 64 6.15 4.66 -2.04
N ARG A 65 6.55 5.94 -2.12
CA ARG A 65 5.60 7.07 -2.12
C ARG A 65 4.71 7.06 -3.35
N VAL A 66 5.28 6.80 -4.53
CA VAL A 66 4.50 6.69 -5.78
C VAL A 66 3.50 5.55 -5.69
N THR A 67 3.95 4.37 -5.25
CA THR A 67 3.06 3.21 -5.10
C THR A 67 1.97 3.46 -4.06
N LEU A 68 2.29 4.11 -2.93
CA LEU A 68 1.31 4.50 -1.93
C LEU A 68 0.26 5.46 -2.50
N HIS A 69 0.67 6.40 -3.34
CA HIS A 69 -0.25 7.31 -4.02
C HIS A 69 -1.18 6.58 -5.01
N GLU A 70 -0.67 5.61 -5.76
CA GLU A 70 -1.49 4.73 -6.62
C GLU A 70 -2.52 3.95 -5.78
N MET A 71 -2.10 3.39 -4.64
CA MET A 71 -2.97 2.70 -3.69
C MET A 71 -4.08 3.62 -3.16
N MET A 72 -3.73 4.86 -2.77
CA MET A 72 -4.71 5.85 -2.31
C MET A 72 -5.71 6.22 -3.42
N THR A 73 -5.23 6.38 -4.66
CA THR A 73 -6.08 6.69 -5.81
C THR A 73 -7.07 5.56 -6.11
N LEU A 74 -6.63 4.29 -6.01
CA LEU A 74 -7.51 3.15 -6.16
C LEU A 74 -8.52 3.07 -4.99
N TYR A 75 -8.07 3.29 -3.77
CA TYR A 75 -8.95 3.35 -2.61
C TYR A 75 -10.01 4.45 -2.72
N ASP A 76 -9.68 5.62 -3.27
CA ASP A 76 -10.66 6.68 -3.53
C ASP A 76 -11.79 6.18 -4.44
N LYS A 77 -11.48 5.44 -5.50
CA LYS A 77 -12.48 4.82 -6.38
C LYS A 77 -13.36 3.82 -5.64
N ILE A 78 -12.79 3.06 -4.70
CA ILE A 78 -13.50 2.05 -3.91
C ILE A 78 -14.42 2.71 -2.88
N ARG A 79 -13.88 3.65 -2.07
CA ARG A 79 -14.60 4.19 -0.90
C ARG A 79 -15.89 4.90 -1.27
N HIS A 80 -15.97 5.50 -2.45
CA HIS A 80 -17.17 6.15 -2.97
C HIS A 80 -18.41 5.23 -2.98
N LYS A 81 -18.23 3.91 -3.10
CA LYS A 81 -19.33 2.94 -3.14
C LYS A 81 -19.55 2.20 -1.82
N HIS A 82 -18.59 2.26 -0.91
CA HIS A 82 -18.37 1.15 0.01
C HIS A 82 -18.04 1.54 1.46
N HIS A 83 -17.69 2.79 1.71
CA HIS A 83 -17.48 3.35 3.06
C HIS A 83 -16.54 2.51 3.97
N PHE A 84 -15.58 1.79 3.40
CA PHE A 84 -14.56 1.09 4.19
C PHE A 84 -13.60 2.11 4.79
N PRO A 85 -13.32 2.10 6.11
CA PRO A 85 -12.36 3.01 6.71
C PRO A 85 -10.92 2.51 6.49
N LEU A 86 -10.08 3.35 5.88
CA LEU A 86 -8.65 3.10 5.69
C LEU A 86 -7.82 4.17 6.43
N HIS A 87 -6.83 3.74 7.22
CA HIS A 87 -6.04 4.62 8.08
C HIS A 87 -4.57 4.69 7.65
N PHE A 88 -4.32 5.08 6.41
CA PHE A 88 -2.96 5.31 5.94
C PHE A 88 -2.27 6.43 6.71
N LYS A 89 -0.98 6.21 6.96
CA LYS A 89 -0.07 7.19 7.53
C LYS A 89 0.76 7.83 6.43
N GLU A 90 0.91 9.14 6.51
CA GLU A 90 1.76 9.90 5.59
C GLU A 90 3.23 9.56 5.78
N LEU A 91 3.98 9.54 4.68
CA LEU A 91 5.41 9.36 4.68
C LEU A 91 6.09 10.73 4.84
N PRO A 92 6.92 10.95 5.88
CA PRO A 92 7.64 12.20 6.11
C PRO A 92 8.67 12.40 5.01
#